data_AF-A0ABD6EUS4-F1
#
_entry.id   AF-A0ABD6EUS4-F1
#
_cell.length_a   1.000
_cell.length_b   1.000
_cell.length_c   1.000
_cell.angle_alpha   90.00
_cell.angle_beta   90.00
_cell.angle_gamma   90.00
#
_symmetry.space_group_name_H-M   'P 1'
#
loop_
_entity.id
_entity.type
_entity.pdbx_description
1 polymer ?
#
loop_
_entity_poly.entity_id
_entity_poly.type
_entity_poly.pdbx_seq_one_letter_code
_entity_poly.pdbx_strand_id
1 'polypeptide(L)'
;MTDDPMREIHLQDSHVGGVIVIGRHTFTSLMFRLPDYLTGRTANDLTCTNALPILLQLCNENNIELIQHRGEDGLVRVDDMDDLTIKLREA
;
A
#
# COMPACT_ATOMS: atom_id res chain seq x y z
N MET A 1 1.97 20.13 -33.60
CA MET A 1 1.36 20.26 -32.27
C MET A 1 0.98 18.86 -31.87
N THR A 2 1.85 18.19 -31.13
CA THR A 2 1.68 16.80 -30.71
C THR A 2 0.83 16.83 -29.46
N ASP A 3 -0.40 16.31 -29.56
CA ASP A 3 -1.24 16.08 -28.39
C ASP A 3 -0.52 15.09 -27.48
N ASP A 4 -0.17 15.53 -26.29
CA ASP A 4 0.44 14.69 -25.26
C ASP A 4 -0.69 13.89 -24.59
N PRO A 5 -0.77 12.56 -24.79
CA PRO A 5 -1.83 11.74 -24.21
C PRO A 5 -1.76 11.66 -22.67
N MET A 6 -0.69 12.18 -22.04
CA MET A 6 -0.57 12.25 -20.57
C MET A 6 -1.25 13.49 -19.97
N ARG A 7 -1.78 14.39 -20.80
CA ARG A 7 -2.31 15.68 -20.33
C ARG A 7 -3.70 15.60 -19.69
N GLU A 8 -4.44 14.51 -19.91
CA GLU A 8 -5.76 14.28 -19.28
C GLU A 8 -5.70 13.56 -17.92
N ILE A 9 -4.51 13.22 -17.41
CA ILE A 9 -4.34 12.65 -16.05
C ILE A 9 -4.05 13.76 -15.02
N HIS A 10 -4.42 15.00 -15.33
CA HIS A 10 -4.43 16.09 -14.37
C HIS A 10 -5.89 16.51 -14.16
N LEU A 11 -6.37 16.42 -12.91
CA LEU A 11 -7.65 16.95 -12.41
C LEU A 11 -8.86 16.00 -12.47
N GLN A 12 -8.70 14.76 -12.01
CA GLN A 12 -9.74 14.21 -11.15
C GLN A 12 -9.18 14.17 -9.75
N ASP A 13 -9.63 15.11 -8.91
CA ASP A 13 -9.57 15.00 -7.45
C ASP A 13 -10.29 13.71 -7.06
N SER A 14 -9.57 12.61 -7.19
CA SER A 14 -10.02 11.30 -6.76
C SER A 14 -9.89 11.32 -5.26
N HIS A 15 -10.94 11.84 -4.60
CA HIS A 15 -11.17 11.52 -3.20
C HIS A 15 -11.40 10.02 -3.13
N VAL A 16 -10.30 9.25 -3.04
CA VAL A 16 -10.33 7.87 -2.57
C VAL A 16 -10.91 7.95 -1.16
N GLY A 17 -12.20 7.64 -1.05
CA GLY A 17 -12.96 7.77 0.18
C GLY A 17 -12.24 7.07 1.32
N GLY A 18 -12.23 7.72 2.49
CA GLY A 18 -11.45 7.35 3.67
C GLY A 18 -11.42 5.85 3.91
N VAL A 19 -10.27 5.24 3.64
CA VAL A 19 -10.02 3.84 3.96
C VAL A 19 -10.03 3.71 5.47
N ILE A 20 -11.08 3.07 6.01
CA ILE A 20 -11.18 2.78 7.44
C ILE A 20 -10.37 1.51 7.71
N VAL A 21 -9.18 1.67 8.27
CA VAL A 21 -8.34 0.55 8.72
C VAL A 21 -8.83 0.09 10.10
N ILE A 22 -9.62 -1.00 10.17
CA ILE A 22 -10.19 -1.54 11.42
C ILE A 22 -9.35 -2.73 11.91
N GLY A 23 -8.62 -2.58 13.02
CA GLY A 23 -7.81 -3.65 13.63
C GLY A 23 -6.33 -3.61 13.22
N ARG A 24 -5.59 -4.70 13.47
CA ARG A 24 -4.16 -4.81 13.14
C ARG A 24 -4.01 -5.42 11.75
N HIS A 25 -3.58 -4.62 10.78
CA HIS A 25 -3.32 -5.05 9.41
C HIS A 25 -1.83 -5.05 9.14
N THR A 26 -1.36 -6.09 8.47
CA THR A 26 0.01 -6.17 7.96
C THR A 26 0.02 -6.33 6.45
N PHE A 27 1.14 -6.02 5.81
CA PHE A 27 1.29 -6.21 4.37
C PHE A 27 1.09 -7.67 3.98
N THR A 28 1.63 -8.63 4.74
CA THR A 28 1.36 -10.06 4.49
C THR A 28 -0.13 -10.39 4.60
N SER A 29 -0.83 -9.86 5.61
CA SER A 29 -2.27 -10.10 5.75
C SER A 29 -3.08 -9.54 4.59
N LEU A 30 -2.66 -8.39 4.04
CA LEU A 30 -3.25 -7.80 2.85
C LEU A 30 -3.00 -8.69 1.64
N MET A 31 -1.75 -9.12 1.43
CA MET A 31 -1.38 -10.02 0.33
C MET A 31 -2.10 -11.37 0.37
N PHE A 32 -2.40 -11.87 1.57
CA PHE A 32 -3.19 -13.09 1.73
C PHE A 32 -4.67 -12.90 1.32
N ARG A 33 -5.26 -11.73 1.62
CA ARG A 33 -6.69 -11.47 1.38
C ARG A 33 -6.99 -10.84 0.03
N LEU A 34 -6.08 -10.06 -0.54
CA LEU A 34 -6.30 -9.31 -1.77
C LEU A 34 -6.71 -10.21 -2.95
N PRO A 35 -6.14 -11.42 -3.14
CA PRO A 35 -6.58 -12.34 -4.18
C PRO A 35 -8.07 -12.69 -4.13
N ASP A 36 -8.69 -12.71 -2.95
CA ASP A 36 -10.13 -13.01 -2.79
C ASP A 36 -11.03 -11.96 -3.45
N TYR A 37 -10.49 -10.76 -3.71
CA TYR A 37 -11.19 -9.64 -4.33
C TYR A 37 -10.79 -9.42 -5.79
N LEU A 38 -9.87 -10.21 -6.31
CA LEU A 38 -9.38 -10.13 -7.68
C LEU A 38 -9.96 -11.27 -8.52
N THR A 39 -10.19 -11.03 -9.81
CA THR A 39 -10.71 -12.07 -10.71
C THR A 39 -9.63 -12.52 -11.71
N GLY A 40 -9.63 -13.82 -12.01
CA GLY A 40 -8.85 -14.38 -13.11
C GLY A 40 -7.33 -14.24 -12.95
N ARG A 41 -6.65 -13.80 -14.03
CA ARG A 41 -5.18 -13.73 -14.10
C ARG A 41 -4.58 -12.72 -13.12
N THR A 42 -5.29 -11.65 -12.79
CA THR A 42 -4.80 -10.60 -11.90
C THR A 42 -4.51 -11.11 -10.48
N ALA A 43 -5.29 -12.08 -10.00
CA ALA A 43 -5.02 -12.73 -8.70
C ALA A 43 -3.72 -13.54 -8.74
N ASN A 44 -3.41 -14.18 -9.87
CA ASN A 44 -2.20 -14.99 -10.05
C ASN A 44 -0.95 -14.13 -10.29
N ASP A 45 -1.13 -12.95 -10.87
CA ASP A 45 -0.04 -12.01 -11.16
C ASP A 45 0.31 -11.13 -9.94
N LEU A 46 -0.49 -11.18 -8.86
CA LEU A 46 -0.24 -10.42 -7.64
C LEU A 46 1.00 -10.95 -6.92
N THR A 47 1.99 -10.08 -6.70
CA THR A 47 3.24 -10.40 -6.00
C THR A 47 3.58 -9.28 -5.03
N CYS A 48 4.40 -9.55 -4.01
CA CYS A 48 4.86 -8.50 -3.10
C CYS A 48 5.54 -7.35 -3.85
N THR A 49 6.26 -7.65 -4.93
CA THR A 49 6.97 -6.69 -5.78
C THR A 49 6.05 -5.69 -6.46
N ASN A 50 4.86 -6.10 -6.92
CA ASN A 50 3.92 -5.18 -7.59
C ASN A 50 2.90 -4.56 -6.62
N ALA A 51 2.58 -5.23 -5.52
CA ALA A 51 1.65 -4.72 -4.52
C ALA A 51 2.27 -3.66 -3.61
N LEU A 52 3.55 -3.78 -3.25
CA LEU A 52 4.21 -2.84 -2.34
C LEU A 52 4.25 -1.40 -2.90
N PRO A 53 4.63 -1.15 -4.17
CA PRO A 53 4.56 0.19 -4.75
C PRO A 53 3.14 0.78 -4.76
N ILE A 54 2.12 -0.04 -5.02
CA ILE A 54 0.71 0.39 -4.97
C ILE A 54 0.35 0.82 -3.55
N LEU A 55 0.74 0.04 -2.54
CA LEU A 55 0.48 0.38 -1.15
C LEU A 55 1.22 1.65 -0.69
N LEU A 56 2.45 1.86 -1.14
CA LEU A 56 3.19 3.10 -0.90
C LEU A 56 2.48 4.31 -1.51
N GLN A 57 1.95 4.16 -2.72
CA GLN A 57 1.15 5.21 -3.35
C GLN A 57 -0.13 5.50 -2.55
N LEU A 58 -0.84 4.46 -2.09
CA LEU A 58 -1.99 4.63 -1.21
C LEU A 58 -1.63 5.35 0.09
N CYS A 59 -0.46 5.07 0.67
CA CYS A 59 0.03 5.79 1.85
C CYS A 59 0.31 7.27 1.55
N ASN A 60 0.70 7.64 0.33
CA ASN A 60 0.91 9.04 -0.04
C ASN A 60 -0.41 9.79 -0.21
N GLU A 61 -1.43 9.12 -0.77
CA GLU A 61 -2.73 9.72 -1.08
C GLU A 61 -3.68 9.74 0.12
N ASN A 62 -3.45 8.87 1.11
CA ASN A 62 -4.35 8.68 2.24
C ASN A 62 -3.63 8.90 3.57
N ASN A 63 -4.41 9.03 4.64
CA ASN A 63 -3.88 9.16 5.99
C ASN A 63 -3.41 7.82 6.58
N ILE A 64 -2.57 7.09 5.83
CA ILE A 64 -2.08 5.75 6.15
C ILE A 64 -0.55 5.79 6.17
N GLU A 65 0.05 5.02 7.06
CA GLU A 65 1.49 4.79 7.13
C GLU A 65 1.82 3.30 7.19
N LEU A 66 3.01 2.99 6.68
CA LEU A 66 3.64 1.69 6.82
C LEU A 66 4.73 1.78 7.88
N ILE A 67 4.59 0.95 8.90
CA ILE A 67 5.53 0.88 10.01
C ILE A 67 6.32 -0.42 9.87
N GLN A 68 7.63 -0.26 9.75
CA GLN A 68 8.57 -1.37 9.89
C GLN A 68 9.01 -1.46 11.35
N HIS A 69 9.02 -2.68 11.91
CA HIS A 69 9.56 -2.89 13.24
C HIS A 69 11.05 -2.52 13.25
N ARG A 70 11.47 -1.82 14.29
CA ARG A 70 12.86 -1.45 14.53
C ARG A 70 13.24 -1.97 15.89
N GLY A 71 14.46 -2.49 16.00
CA GLY A 71 15.02 -2.88 17.28
C GLY A 71 15.19 -1.66 18.21
N GLU A 72 15.59 -1.92 19.46
CA GLU A 72 15.85 -0.88 20.46
C GLU A 72 16.92 0.14 20.03
N ASP A 73 17.79 -0.26 19.10
CA ASP A 73 18.82 0.60 18.48
C ASP A 73 18.30 1.48 17.35
N GLY A 74 17.00 1.42 17.03
CA GLY A 74 16.36 2.15 15.94
C GLY A 74 16.69 1.61 14.54
N LEU A 75 17.46 0.52 14.47
CA LEU A 75 17.84 -0.14 13.22
C LEU A 75 16.83 -1.24 12.89
N VAL A 76 16.70 -1.52 11.59
CA VAL A 76 15.97 -2.69 11.11
C VAL A 76 16.98 -3.82 11.01
N ARG A 77 16.93 -4.77 11.93
CA ARG A 77 17.74 -5.98 11.83
C ARG A 77 17.08 -6.94 10.84
N VAL A 78 17.86 -7.88 10.29
CA VAL A 78 17.32 -8.88 9.35
C VAL A 78 16.18 -9.66 10.00
N ASP A 79 16.32 -9.99 11.29
CA ASP A 79 15.31 -10.70 12.08
C ASP A 79 14.07 -9.82 12.40
N ASP A 80 14.18 -8.49 12.26
CA ASP A 80 13.09 -7.54 12.43
C ASP A 80 12.41 -7.17 11.09
N MET A 81 12.89 -7.73 9.97
CA MET A 81 12.45 -7.39 8.62
C MET A 81 11.23 -8.20 8.14
N ASP A 82 10.48 -8.80 9.09
CA ASP A 82 9.43 -9.77 8.82
C ASP A 82 8.23 -9.20 8.03
N ASP A 83 7.64 -8.10 8.50
CA ASP A 83 6.39 -7.57 7.92
C ASP A 83 6.25 -6.06 8.15
N LEU A 84 5.41 -5.43 7.34
CA LEU A 84 5.05 -4.02 7.47
C LEU A 84 3.67 -3.91 8.11
N THR A 85 3.57 -3.19 9.22
CA THR A 85 2.27 -2.90 9.84
C THR A 85 1.65 -1.68 9.17
N ILE A 86 0.38 -1.80 8.78
CA ILE A 86 -0.41 -0.72 8.18
C ILE A 86 -1.18 -0.03 9.31
N LYS A 87 -1.02 1.29 9.46
CA LYS A 87 -1.76 2.09 10.44
C LYS A 87 -2.28 3.39 9.84
N LEU A 88 -3.26 3.99 10.50
CA LEU A 88 -3.63 5.38 10.24
C LEU A 88 -2.54 6.29 10.81
N ARG A 89 -2.16 7.34 10.10
CA ARG A 89 -1.26 8.36 10.65
C ARG A 89 -1.99 9.09 11.77
N GLU A 90 -1.36 9.20 12.92
CA GLU A 90 -1.83 10.09 13.98
C GLU A 90 -1.73 11.54 13.49
N ALA A 91 -2.79 12.32 13.72
CA ALA A 91 -2.90 13.72 13.29
C ALA A 91 -2.14 14.68 14.21
#